data_AF-A0A7X6VE66-F1
#
_entry.id   AF-A0A7X6VE66-F1
#
_cell.length_a   1.000
_cell.length_b   1.000
_cell.length_c   1.000
_cell.angle_alpha   90.00
_cell.angle_beta   90.00
_cell.angle_gamma   90.00
#
_symmetry.space_group_name_H-M   'P 1'
#
loop_
_entity.id
_entity.type
_entity.pdbx_description
1 polymer ?
#
loop_
_entity_poly.entity_id
_entity_poly.type
_entity_poly.pdbx_seq_one_letter_code
_entity_poly.pdbx_strand_id
1 'polypeptide(L)'
;MARIITVKGIGKVSAKPDYVVLSMSLEAQNMNYEKAMEQASTQLEQLRNSLVGTGFEKESVRTTNFNVRTDHDRVKDKNGNYQSIFNGYIVSHALKVEFDFNSKRLADALSTVATCLANP
;
A
#
# COMPACT_ATOMS: atom_id res chain seq x y z
N MET A 1 -26.92 29.92 49.23
CA MET A 1 -26.78 29.82 47.75
C MET A 1 -25.32 29.51 47.42
N ALA A 2 -25.05 28.39 46.74
CA ALA A 2 -23.69 27.96 46.44
C ALA A 2 -23.13 28.70 45.22
N ARG A 3 -21.93 29.27 45.34
CA ARG A 3 -21.19 29.90 44.24
C ARG A 3 -20.26 28.85 43.63
N ILE A 4 -20.45 28.57 42.34
CA ILE A 4 -19.65 27.58 41.61
C ILE A 4 -18.64 28.35 40.75
N ILE A 5 -17.36 27.99 40.87
CA ILE A 5 -16.31 28.46 40.00
C ILE A 5 -16.05 27.35 38.98
N THR A 6 -16.22 27.65 37.70
CA THR A 6 -15.93 26.73 36.61
C THR A 6 -14.56 27.07 36.03
N VAL A 7 -13.63 26.11 36.11
CA VAL A 7 -12.29 26.23 35.54
C VAL A 7 -12.19 25.29 34.34
N LYS A 8 -11.65 25.80 33.23
CA LYS A 8 -11.34 24.98 32.04
C LYS A 8 -9.83 24.96 31.84
N GLY A 9 -9.21 23.82 32.14
CA GLY A 9 -7.81 23.57 31.82
C GLY A 9 -7.67 23.08 30.38
N ILE A 10 -6.76 23.67 29.61
CA ILE A 10 -6.38 23.18 28.27
C ILE A 10 -4.89 22.81 28.34
N GLY A 11 -4.59 21.53 28.22
CA GLY A 11 -3.21 21.04 28.09
C GLY A 11 -2.82 20.94 26.62
N LYS A 12 -1.61 21.39 26.29
CA LYS A 12 -0.99 21.21 24.97
C LYS A 12 0.33 20.49 25.14
N VAL A 13 0.52 19.42 24.37
CA VAL A 13 1.79 18.68 24.29
C VAL A 13 2.22 18.58 22.83
N SER A 14 3.52 18.59 22.59
CA SER A 14 4.11 18.43 21.27
C SER A 14 5.29 17.46 21.38
N ALA A 15 5.36 16.51 20.47
CA ALA A 15 6.47 15.56 20.36
C ALA A 15 6.91 15.46 18.89
N LYS A 16 8.18 15.12 18.68
CA LYS A 16 8.68 14.84 17.33
C LYS A 16 8.26 13.42 16.94
N PRO A 17 7.91 13.17 15.67
CA PRO A 17 7.72 11.79 15.19
C PRO A 17 9.01 10.98 15.39
N ASP A 18 8.85 9.78 15.90
CA ASP A 18 9.92 8.82 16.21
C ASP A 18 9.79 7.51 15.41
N TYR A 19 8.68 7.33 14.68
CA TYR A 19 8.39 6.11 13.93
C TYR A 19 7.81 6.41 12.55
N VAL A 20 8.15 5.56 11.58
CA VAL A 20 7.67 5.62 10.20
C VAL A 20 6.90 4.34 9.87
N VAL A 21 5.74 4.52 9.25
CA VAL A 21 4.98 3.45 8.61
C VAL A 21 4.82 3.81 7.13
N LEU A 22 5.45 3.04 6.27
CA LEU A 22 5.30 3.16 4.82
C LEU A 22 4.30 2.11 4.34
N SER A 23 3.19 2.55 3.75
CA SER A 23 2.19 1.66 3.13
C SER A 23 2.29 1.71 1.62
N MET A 24 2.21 0.56 0.97
CA MET A 24 2.37 0.37 -0.47
C MET A 24 1.30 -0.59 -0.99
N SER A 25 0.97 -0.51 -2.28
CA SER A 25 -0.03 -1.37 -2.90
C SER A 25 0.47 -1.91 -4.23
N LEU A 26 0.59 -3.23 -4.34
CA LEU A 26 0.91 -3.89 -5.60
C LEU A 26 -0.35 -4.47 -6.22
N GLU A 27 -0.55 -4.20 -7.51
CA GLU A 27 -1.62 -4.80 -8.30
C GLU A 27 -1.06 -5.47 -9.56
N ALA A 28 -1.53 -6.71 -9.80
CA ALA A 28 -1.30 -7.43 -11.04
C ALA A 28 -2.64 -7.79 -11.68
N GLN A 29 -2.75 -7.58 -12.99
CA GLN A 29 -3.94 -7.92 -13.78
C GLN A 29 -3.60 -8.91 -14.89
N ASN A 30 -4.39 -9.98 -14.99
CA ASN A 30 -4.29 -10.91 -16.11
C ASN A 30 -5.63 -11.56 -16.42
N MET A 31 -5.85 -11.92 -17.69
CA MET A 31 -7.04 -12.66 -18.10
C MET A 31 -7.06 -14.10 -17.54
N ASN A 32 -5.89 -14.68 -17.29
CA ASN A 32 -5.74 -15.97 -16.63
C ASN A 32 -5.41 -15.77 -15.14
N TYR A 33 -6.21 -16.38 -14.27
CA TYR A 33 -6.05 -16.33 -12.82
C TYR A 33 -4.66 -16.76 -12.34
N GLU A 34 -4.15 -17.90 -12.83
CA GLU A 34 -2.85 -18.44 -12.41
C GLU A 34 -1.72 -17.48 -12.78
N LYS A 35 -1.80 -16.88 -13.98
CA LYS A 35 -0.83 -15.88 -14.42
C LYS A 35 -0.91 -14.59 -13.60
N ALA A 36 -2.11 -14.14 -13.22
CA ALA A 36 -2.26 -12.97 -12.35
C ALA A 36 -1.59 -13.21 -10.98
N MET A 37 -1.78 -14.41 -10.41
CA MET A 37 -1.15 -14.83 -9.16
C MET A 37 0.38 -14.91 -9.26
N GLU A 38 0.89 -15.50 -10.34
CA GLU A 38 2.34 -15.62 -10.57
C GLU A 38 2.99 -14.23 -10.75
N GLN A 39 2.34 -13.33 -11.50
CA GLN A 39 2.79 -11.95 -11.69
C GLN A 39 2.81 -11.18 -10.36
N ALA A 40 1.74 -11.28 -9.56
CA ALA A 40 1.67 -10.64 -8.25
C ALA A 40 2.76 -11.17 -7.29
N SER A 41 2.99 -12.48 -7.27
CA SER A 41 4.06 -13.09 -6.48
C SER A 41 5.45 -12.61 -6.94
N THR A 42 5.66 -12.48 -8.24
CA THR A 42 6.93 -11.98 -8.80
C THR A 42 7.17 -10.53 -8.42
N GLN A 43 6.15 -9.67 -8.55
CA GLN A 43 6.22 -8.27 -8.13
C GLN A 43 6.52 -8.13 -6.63
N LEU A 44 5.88 -8.95 -5.80
CA LEU A 44 6.12 -8.97 -4.35
C LEU A 44 7.57 -9.33 -4.01
N GLU A 45 8.12 -10.37 -4.63
CA GLU A 45 9.52 -10.77 -4.42
C GLU A 45 10.50 -9.72 -4.95
N GLN A 46 10.21 -9.07 -6.08
CA GLN A 46 11.01 -7.96 -6.58
C GLN A 46 11.05 -6.81 -5.58
N LEU A 47 9.90 -6.39 -5.05
CA LEU A 47 9.84 -5.32 -4.04
C LEU A 47 10.60 -5.69 -2.77
N ARG A 48 10.44 -6.93 -2.28
CA ARG A 48 11.21 -7.44 -1.14
C ARG A 48 12.71 -7.37 -1.39
N ASN A 49 13.17 -7.83 -2.54
CA ASN A 49 14.59 -7.83 -2.88
C ASN A 49 15.16 -6.41 -3.02
N SER A 50 14.39 -5.48 -3.61
CA SER A 50 14.77 -4.06 -3.69
C SER A 50 14.95 -3.43 -2.30
N LEU A 51 14.01 -3.69 -1.39
CA LEU A 51 14.08 -3.17 -0.01
C LEU A 51 15.21 -3.81 0.80
N VAL A 52 15.46 -5.11 0.63
CA VAL A 52 16.62 -5.79 1.25
C VAL A 52 17.94 -5.17 0.77
N GLY A 53 18.05 -4.85 -0.52
CA GLY A 53 19.23 -4.14 -1.06
C GLY A 53 19.48 -2.77 -0.44
N THR A 54 18.45 -2.17 0.17
CA THR A 54 18.52 -0.85 0.85
C THR A 54 18.82 -1.00 2.35
N GLY A 55 18.99 -2.22 2.86
CA GLY A 55 19.29 -2.50 4.27
C GLY A 55 18.06 -2.72 5.15
N PHE A 56 16.89 -3.00 4.56
CA PHE A 56 15.75 -3.54 5.30
C PHE A 56 15.89 -5.05 5.47
N GLU A 57 15.38 -5.58 6.58
CA GLU A 57 15.35 -7.04 6.75
C GLU A 57 14.27 -7.63 5.85
N LYS A 58 14.46 -8.89 5.43
CA LYS A 58 13.49 -9.59 4.57
C LYS A 58 12.10 -9.65 5.22
N GLU A 59 12.06 -9.73 6.54
CA GLU A 59 10.82 -9.79 7.34
C GLU A 59 10.22 -8.41 7.64
N SER A 60 10.90 -7.32 7.27
CA SER A 60 10.39 -5.96 7.48
C SER A 60 9.18 -5.64 6.60
N VAL A 61 9.03 -6.31 5.45
CA VAL A 61 7.89 -6.13 4.54
C VAL A 61 6.74 -7.05 4.94
N ARG A 62 5.69 -6.47 5.51
CA ARG A 62 4.51 -7.20 5.97
C ARG A 62 3.34 -7.00 5.03
N THR A 63 2.69 -8.10 4.64
CA THR A 63 1.41 -8.05 3.91
C THR A 63 0.28 -7.79 4.89
N THR A 64 -0.40 -6.67 4.73
CA THR A 64 -1.54 -6.28 5.57
C THR A 64 -2.86 -6.73 4.97
N ASN A 65 -2.95 -6.80 3.64
CA ASN A 65 -4.13 -7.27 2.94
C ASN A 65 -3.74 -8.01 1.66
N PHE A 66 -4.52 -9.04 1.34
CA PHE A 66 -4.45 -9.76 0.08
C PHE A 66 -5.87 -9.94 -0.44
N ASN A 67 -6.10 -9.53 -1.69
CA ASN A 67 -7.41 -9.62 -2.30
C ASN A 67 -7.30 -9.95 -3.78
N VAL A 68 -8.16 -10.88 -4.23
CA VAL A 68 -8.29 -11.24 -5.64
C VAL A 68 -9.72 -10.93 -6.08
N ARG A 69 -9.87 -10.14 -7.13
CA ARG A 69 -11.17 -9.74 -7.66
C ARG A 69 -11.23 -9.94 -9.18
N THR A 70 -12.42 -10.17 -9.70
CA THR A 70 -12.67 -10.10 -11.15
C THR A 70 -12.86 -8.65 -11.56
N ASP A 71 -12.22 -8.28 -12.67
CA ASP A 71 -12.35 -6.96 -13.26
C ASP A 71 -13.32 -7.01 -14.43
N HIS A 72 -14.11 -5.94 -14.60
CA HIS A 72 -15.04 -5.82 -15.70
C HIS A 72 -15.03 -4.41 -16.25
N ASP A 73 -14.86 -4.29 -17.56
CA ASP A 73 -14.95 -3.03 -18.27
C ASP A 73 -16.40 -2.68 -18.59
N ARG A 74 -16.74 -1.40 -18.41
CA ARG A 74 -18.07 -0.88 -18.78
C ARG A 74 -17.99 -0.29 -20.18
N VAL A 75 -18.45 -1.05 -21.17
CA VAL A 75 -18.47 -0.60 -22.57
C VAL A 75 -19.85 -0.09 -22.93
N LYS A 76 -19.90 1.07 -23.59
CA LYS A 76 -21.14 1.67 -24.07
C LYS A 76 -21.46 1.12 -25.47
N ASP A 77 -22.61 0.49 -25.60
CA ASP A 77 -23.14 0.03 -26.88
C ASP A 77 -23.64 1.22 -27.73
N LYS A 78 -23.76 1.02 -29.04
CA LYS A 78 -24.26 2.01 -30.02
C LYS A 78 -25.65 2.55 -29.67
N ASN A 79 -26.43 1.76 -28.92
CA ASN A 79 -27.76 2.12 -28.44
C ASN A 79 -27.77 2.92 -27.12
N GLY A 80 -26.59 3.28 -26.58
CA GLY A 80 -26.46 4.06 -25.35
C GLY A 80 -26.51 3.26 -24.05
N ASN A 81 -26.67 1.94 -24.13
CA ASN A 81 -26.68 1.03 -22.98
C ASN A 81 -25.25 0.65 -22.56
N TYR A 82 -25.02 0.48 -21.26
CA TYR A 82 -23.73 0.01 -20.73
C TYR A 82 -23.76 -1.51 -20.53
N GLN A 83 -22.76 -2.20 -21.05
CA GLN A 83 -22.53 -3.62 -20.80
C GLN A 83 -21.24 -3.81 -20.00
N SER A 84 -21.25 -4.79 -19.10
CA SER A 84 -20.10 -5.16 -18.27
C SER A 84 -19.40 -6.34 -18.93
N ILE A 85 -18.19 -6.13 -19.45
CA ILE A 85 -17.39 -7.14 -20.15
C ILE A 85 -16.26 -7.57 -19.22
N PHE A 86 -16.10 -8.88 -19.02
CA PHE A 86 -15.01 -9.41 -18.20
C PHE A 86 -13.64 -8.98 -18.75
N ASN A 87 -12.82 -8.40 -17.87
CA ASN A 87 -11.50 -7.83 -18.20
C ASN A 87 -10.35 -8.51 -17.43
N GLY A 88 -10.62 -9.68 -16.84
CA GLY A 88 -9.62 -10.51 -16.18
C GLY A 88 -9.72 -10.53 -14.66
N TYR A 89 -8.63 -10.98 -14.03
CA TYR A 89 -8.46 -11.06 -12.60
C TYR A 89 -7.43 -10.04 -12.15
N ILE A 90 -7.75 -9.33 -11.07
CA ILE A 90 -6.84 -8.40 -10.40
C ILE A 90 -6.48 -9.01 -9.05
N VAL A 91 -5.17 -9.18 -8.85
CA VAL A 91 -4.58 -9.60 -7.58
C VAL A 91 -3.94 -8.37 -6.95
N SER A 92 -4.35 -8.07 -5.72
CA SER A 92 -3.92 -6.88 -4.98
C SER A 92 -3.28 -7.26 -3.65
N HIS A 93 -2.13 -6.67 -3.36
CA HIS A 93 -1.40 -6.81 -2.11
C HIS A 93 -1.23 -5.44 -1.47
N ALA A 94 -1.75 -5.25 -0.27
CA ALA A 94 -1.37 -4.12 0.56
C ALA A 94 -0.19 -4.54 1.45
N LEU A 95 0.86 -3.74 1.43
CA LEU A 95 2.11 -4.01 2.12
C LEU A 95 2.45 -2.84 3.04
N LYS A 96 3.15 -3.14 4.13
CA LYS A 96 3.74 -2.12 4.98
C LYS A 96 5.17 -2.44 5.38
N VAL A 97 5.95 -1.38 5.60
CA VAL A 97 7.27 -1.42 6.22
C VAL A 97 7.29 -0.42 7.36
N GLU A 98 7.82 -0.84 8.50
CA GLU A 98 7.78 -0.06 9.74
C GLU A 98 9.19 0.05 10.33
N PHE A 99 9.62 1.25 10.71
CA PHE A 99 10.98 1.50 11.22
C PHE A 99 11.08 2.81 12.00
N ASP A 100 12.08 2.92 12.87
CA ASP A 100 12.35 4.15 13.61
C ASP A 100 12.69 5.31 12.68
N PHE A 101 12.22 6.51 13.03
CA PHE A 101 12.38 7.68 12.18
C PHE A 101 13.86 8.02 11.96
N ASN A 102 14.28 7.86 10.71
CA ASN A 102 15.58 8.29 10.23
C ASN A 102 15.38 8.89 8.83
N SER A 103 15.67 10.18 8.69
CA SER A 103 15.43 10.93 7.45
C SER A 103 16.14 10.34 6.23
N LYS A 104 17.36 9.83 6.42
CA LYS A 104 18.13 9.17 5.36
C LYS A 104 17.48 7.85 4.96
N ARG A 105 17.17 7.00 5.95
CA ARG A 105 16.52 5.71 5.72
C ARG A 105 15.15 5.85 5.05
N LEU A 106 14.38 6.89 5.41
CA LEU A 106 13.11 7.22 4.76
C LEU A 106 13.31 7.64 3.30
N ALA A 107 14.28 8.51 3.02
CA ALA A 107 14.57 8.93 1.65
C ALA A 107 15.02 7.74 0.78
N ASP A 108 15.88 6.89 1.33
CA ASP A 108 16.35 5.68 0.64
C ASP A 108 15.18 4.71 0.37
N ALA A 109 14.31 4.47 1.36
CA ALA A 109 13.11 3.65 1.19
C ALA A 109 12.18 4.17 0.10
N LEU A 110 11.87 5.47 0.11
CA LEU A 110 11.01 6.10 -0.89
C LEU A 110 11.64 6.04 -2.29
N SER A 111 12.94 6.28 -2.41
CA SER A 111 13.65 6.20 -3.70
C SER A 111 13.64 4.77 -4.25
N THR A 112 13.87 3.77 -3.39
CA THR A 112 13.84 2.36 -3.80
C THR A 112 12.45 1.94 -4.24
N VAL A 113 11.40 2.35 -3.53
CA VAL A 113 10.01 2.07 -3.92
C VAL A 113 9.67 2.74 -5.25
N ALA A 114 10.04 4.02 -5.42
CA ALA A 114 9.77 4.77 -6.66
C ALA A 114 10.50 4.24 -7.90
N THR A 115 11.66 3.59 -7.71
CA THR A 115 12.47 3.00 -8.79
C THR A 115 12.24 1.49 -8.95
N CYS A 116 11.41 0.89 -8.10
CA CYS A 116 11.14 -0.54 -8.13
C CYS A 116 10.34 -0.90 -9.38
N LEU A 117 10.79 -1.94 -10.09
CA LEU A 117 10.11 -2.48 -11.28
C LEU A 117 8.68 -2.95 -11.01
N ALA A 118 8.38 -3.28 -9.75
CA ALA A 118 7.06 -3.71 -9.32
C ALA A 118 6.01 -2.57 -9.33
N ASN A 119 6.44 -1.31 -9.46
CA ASN A 119 5.61 -0.09 -9.43
C ASN A 119 4.55 -0.09 -8.29
N PRO A 120 5.00 -0.08 -7.03
CA PRO A 120 4.13 -0.18 -5.84
C PRO A 120 3.41 1.10 -5.43
#